data_AF-A0A536ZST1-F1
#
_entry.id   AF-A0A536ZST1-F1
#
_cell.length_a   1.000
_cell.length_b   1.000
_cell.length_c   1.000
_cell.angle_alpha   90.00
_cell.angle_beta   90.00
_cell.angle_gamma   90.00
#
_symmetry.space_group_name_H-M   'P 1'
#
loop_
_entity.id
_entity.type
_entity.pdbx_description
1 polymer ?
#
loop_
_entity_poly.entity_id
_entity_poly.type
_entity_poly.pdbx_seq_one_letter_code
_entity_poly.pdbx_strand_id
1 'polypeptide(L)'
;MNNSSNPRSSPAAHVRPQEGSLFSYHDLQHHLREVAARAEQSASTFDAGRWAHLSGLWHDLGKYRPAFQQYLRRASGADPDAHIEGKHGRITHSNTGALWAEQYLRDRCGEHGTIVARVLAYLIAGHHAGLDNWNGGLSSRLLGSDARDEMAEAIAAGPPATVLQPEAALPDPRSIPVDGKTTTAGGFALWVRMLFSCLVDADFLDTESFMDEARGQRRSG
;
A
#
# COMPACT_ATOMS: atom_id res chain seq x y z
N MET A 1 -28.96 -9.72 27.70
CA MET A 1 -29.51 -9.66 26.33
C MET A 1 -29.08 -8.35 25.71
N ASN A 2 -28.66 -8.42 24.45
CA ASN A 2 -28.25 -7.35 23.52
C ASN A 2 -26.92 -6.63 23.82
N ASN A 3 -25.82 -7.31 23.47
CA ASN A 3 -24.62 -6.62 23.02
C ASN A 3 -24.80 -6.34 21.52
N SER A 4 -25.28 -5.15 21.16
CA SER A 4 -25.28 -4.66 19.78
C SER A 4 -23.83 -4.53 19.33
N SER A 5 -23.31 -5.61 18.75
CA SER A 5 -22.11 -5.56 17.94
C SER A 5 -22.44 -4.72 16.71
N ASN A 6 -22.06 -3.45 16.78
CA ASN A 6 -21.98 -2.58 15.62
C ASN A 6 -21.18 -3.36 14.55
N PRO A 7 -21.75 -3.67 13.37
CA PRO A 7 -21.00 -4.38 12.35
C PRO A 7 -19.76 -3.55 12.07
N ARG A 8 -18.57 -4.08 12.39
CA ARG A 8 -17.31 -3.39 12.14
C ARG A 8 -17.32 -3.02 10.66
N SER A 9 -17.39 -1.72 10.36
CA SER A 9 -17.29 -1.23 8.99
C SER A 9 -16.00 -1.80 8.41
N SER A 10 -16.07 -2.40 7.21
CA SER A 10 -14.89 -2.90 6.52
C SER A 10 -13.82 -1.80 6.46
N PRO A 11 -12.52 -2.12 6.66
CA PRO A 11 -11.46 -1.14 6.54
C PRO A 11 -11.50 -0.46 5.17
N ALA A 12 -11.36 0.86 5.14
CA ALA A 12 -11.40 1.64 3.90
C ALA A 12 -10.01 2.14 3.50
N ALA A 13 -9.71 2.12 2.21
CA ALA A 13 -8.55 2.78 1.63
C ALA A 13 -8.78 4.30 1.50
N HIS A 14 -10.00 4.68 1.09
CA HIS A 14 -10.41 6.06 0.85
C HIS A 14 -11.87 6.26 1.28
N VAL A 15 -12.22 7.50 1.62
CA VAL A 15 -13.60 7.89 1.94
C VAL A 15 -13.91 9.16 1.20
N ARG A 16 -15.10 9.24 0.60
CA ARG A 16 -15.60 10.45 -0.06
C ARG A 16 -17.00 10.81 0.45
N PRO A 17 -17.34 12.10 0.54
CA PRO A 17 -18.71 12.54 0.79
C PRO A 17 -19.63 12.22 -0.40
N GLN A 18 -20.88 11.90 -0.11
CA GLN A 18 -22.00 11.79 -1.05
C GLN A 18 -23.06 12.87 -0.74
N GLU A 19 -24.09 12.97 -1.58
CA GLU A 19 -25.23 13.85 -1.31
C GLU A 19 -25.96 13.45 -0.02
N GLY A 20 -26.52 14.44 0.67
CA GLY A 20 -27.35 14.20 1.87
C GLY A 20 -26.59 13.77 3.13
N SER A 21 -25.34 14.22 3.31
CA SER A 21 -24.48 13.86 4.46
C SER A 21 -24.11 12.37 4.56
N LEU A 22 -24.19 11.65 3.43
CA LEU A 22 -23.75 10.27 3.31
C LEU A 22 -22.26 10.19 2.93
N PHE A 23 -21.65 9.03 3.18
CA PHE A 23 -20.25 8.77 2.84
C PHE A 23 -20.13 7.47 2.06
N SER A 24 -19.28 7.46 1.05
CA SER A 24 -18.87 6.27 0.30
C SER A 24 -17.49 5.85 0.76
N TYR A 25 -17.30 4.55 0.95
CA TYR A 25 -16.07 3.95 1.43
C TYR A 25 -15.48 3.08 0.32
N HIS A 26 -14.24 3.37 -0.05
CA HIS A 26 -13.46 2.51 -0.92
C HIS A 26 -12.88 1.38 -0.07
N ASP A 27 -13.40 0.16 -0.24
CA ASP A 27 -12.93 -1.00 0.53
C ASP A 27 -11.42 -1.22 0.34
N LEU A 28 -10.70 -1.38 1.44
CA LEU A 28 -9.23 -1.48 1.43
C LEU A 28 -8.74 -2.76 0.73
N GLN A 29 -9.44 -3.89 0.94
CA GLN A 29 -9.03 -5.14 0.29
C GLN A 29 -9.26 -5.05 -1.23
N HIS A 30 -10.36 -4.45 -1.66
CA HIS A 30 -10.63 -4.20 -3.07
C HIS A 30 -9.55 -3.32 -3.70
N HIS A 31 -9.29 -2.16 -3.09
CA HIS A 31 -8.25 -1.23 -3.53
C HIS A 31 -6.88 -1.91 -3.70
N LEU A 32 -6.40 -2.62 -2.67
CA LEU A 32 -5.11 -3.32 -2.71
C LEU A 32 -5.03 -4.33 -3.87
N ARG A 33 -6.13 -5.02 -4.19
CA ARG A 33 -6.19 -6.00 -5.29
C ARG A 33 -6.23 -5.34 -6.66
N GLU A 34 -7.00 -4.27 -6.82
CA GLU A 34 -7.06 -3.51 -8.06
C GLU A 34 -5.71 -2.86 -8.38
N VAL A 35 -5.07 -2.25 -7.38
CA VAL A 35 -3.72 -1.69 -7.54
C VAL A 35 -2.72 -2.79 -7.89
N ALA A 36 -2.75 -3.94 -7.21
CA ALA A 36 -1.88 -5.07 -7.53
C ALA A 36 -2.04 -5.55 -8.97
N ALA A 37 -3.29 -5.74 -9.43
CA ALA A 37 -3.60 -6.23 -10.77
C ALA A 37 -3.18 -5.23 -11.87
N ARG A 38 -3.47 -3.94 -11.68
CA ARG A 38 -3.09 -2.88 -12.62
C ARG A 38 -1.57 -2.71 -12.69
N ALA A 39 -0.90 -2.69 -11.54
CA ALA A 39 0.55 -2.57 -11.48
C ALA A 39 1.23 -3.79 -12.14
N GLU A 40 0.72 -5.01 -11.89
CA GLU A 40 1.18 -6.24 -12.54
C GLU A 40 1.04 -6.16 -14.07
N GLN A 41 -0.11 -5.74 -14.57
CA GLN A 41 -0.37 -5.62 -16.00
C GLN A 41 0.64 -4.67 -16.66
N SER A 42 0.85 -3.49 -16.08
CA SER A 42 1.82 -2.51 -16.58
C SER A 42 3.25 -3.06 -16.56
N ALA A 43 3.65 -3.70 -15.46
CA ALA A 43 5.01 -4.19 -15.29
C ALA A 43 5.32 -5.49 -16.04
N SER A 44 4.30 -6.21 -16.49
CA SER A 44 4.46 -7.41 -17.32
C SER A 44 5.09 -7.09 -18.68
N THR A 45 5.01 -5.85 -19.15
CA THR A 45 5.64 -5.40 -20.40
C THR A 45 7.18 -5.43 -20.36
N PHE A 46 7.77 -5.50 -19.15
CA PHE A 46 9.21 -5.62 -18.92
C PHE A 46 9.55 -6.72 -17.92
N ASP A 47 8.76 -7.80 -17.92
CA ASP A 47 8.97 -9.03 -17.14
C ASP A 47 9.03 -8.83 -15.61
N ALA A 48 8.44 -7.76 -15.11
CA ALA A 48 8.45 -7.42 -13.68
C ALA A 48 7.07 -7.46 -13.02
N GLY A 49 6.08 -8.07 -13.68
CA GLY A 49 4.69 -8.15 -13.20
C GLY A 49 4.56 -8.61 -11.74
N ARG A 50 5.27 -9.67 -11.34
CA ARG A 50 5.22 -10.21 -9.96
C ARG A 50 5.75 -9.22 -8.91
N TRP A 51 6.76 -8.43 -9.26
CA TRP A 51 7.30 -7.41 -8.38
C TRP A 51 6.27 -6.31 -8.14
N ALA A 52 5.63 -5.86 -9.22
CA ALA A 52 4.59 -4.84 -9.16
C ALA A 52 3.34 -5.34 -8.43
N HIS A 53 2.90 -6.57 -8.67
CA HIS A 53 1.76 -7.19 -7.99
C HIS A 53 1.95 -7.17 -6.46
N LEU A 54 3.06 -7.71 -5.95
CA LEU A 54 3.33 -7.72 -4.51
C LEU A 54 3.46 -6.31 -3.93
N SER A 55 4.06 -5.38 -4.68
CA SER A 55 4.15 -3.99 -4.25
C SER A 55 2.77 -3.36 -4.12
N GLY A 56 1.86 -3.55 -5.08
CA GLY A 56 0.50 -3.03 -5.04
C GLY A 56 -0.33 -3.67 -3.93
N LEU A 57 -0.21 -4.98 -3.74
CA LEU A 57 -0.96 -5.71 -2.72
C LEU A 57 -0.59 -5.28 -1.28
N TRP A 58 0.65 -4.84 -1.08
CA TRP A 58 1.17 -4.53 0.25
C TRP A 58 1.39 -3.04 0.53
N HIS A 59 1.34 -2.17 -0.47
CA HIS A 59 1.75 -0.77 -0.31
C HIS A 59 1.01 -0.06 0.84
N ASP A 60 -0.27 -0.36 1.00
CA ASP A 60 -1.19 0.30 1.91
C ASP A 60 -1.60 -0.54 3.13
N LEU A 61 -0.84 -1.60 3.47
CA LEU A 61 -1.17 -2.45 4.61
C LEU A 61 -1.30 -1.69 5.94
N GLY A 62 -0.58 -0.58 6.12
CA GLY A 62 -0.70 0.26 7.30
C GLY A 62 -2.09 0.90 7.46
N LYS A 63 -2.89 0.97 6.40
CA LYS A 63 -4.27 1.48 6.48
C LYS A 63 -5.19 0.57 7.30
N TYR A 64 -4.85 -0.71 7.51
CA TYR A 64 -5.61 -1.59 8.41
C TYR A 64 -5.55 -1.16 9.89
N ARG A 65 -4.59 -0.31 10.28
CA ARG A 65 -4.45 0.14 11.67
C ARG A 65 -5.70 0.92 12.13
N PRO A 66 -6.23 0.64 13.34
CA PRO A 66 -7.36 1.39 13.88
C PRO A 66 -7.14 2.91 13.92
N ALA A 67 -5.93 3.35 14.26
CA ALA A 67 -5.55 4.76 14.27
C ALA A 67 -5.66 5.41 12.88
N PHE A 68 -5.24 4.70 11.83
CA PHE A 68 -5.37 5.18 10.45
C PHE A 68 -6.84 5.27 10.02
N GLN A 69 -7.64 4.25 10.32
CA GLN A 69 -9.07 4.24 10.00
C GLN A 69 -9.84 5.37 10.71
N GLN A 70 -9.47 5.69 11.95
CA GLN A 70 -10.03 6.84 12.67
C GLN A 70 -9.62 8.17 12.02
N TYR A 71 -8.34 8.31 11.68
CA TYR A 71 -7.84 9.48 10.94
C TYR A 71 -8.59 9.67 9.62
N LEU A 72 -8.78 8.62 8.84
CA LEU A 72 -9.47 8.66 7.55
C LEU A 72 -10.92 9.14 7.69
N ARG A 73 -11.65 8.67 8.71
CA ARG A 73 -13.02 9.15 9.00
C ARG A 73 -13.06 10.62 9.41
N ARG A 74 -12.12 11.07 10.24
CA ARG A 74 -12.01 12.47 10.66
C ARG A 74 -11.65 13.38 9.49
N ALA A 75 -10.65 13.00 8.71
CA ALA A 75 -10.18 13.78 7.56
C ALA A 75 -11.25 13.91 6.45
N SER A 76 -12.14 12.93 6.33
CA SER A 76 -13.26 12.96 5.38
C SER A 76 -14.52 13.65 5.92
N GLY A 77 -14.57 14.00 7.21
CA GLY A 77 -15.77 14.53 7.87
C GLY A 77 -16.83 13.46 8.19
N ALA A 78 -16.50 12.18 8.03
CA ALA A 78 -17.38 11.05 8.34
C ALA A 78 -17.49 10.75 9.85
N ASP A 79 -16.68 11.42 10.68
CA ASP A 79 -16.74 11.36 12.13
C ASP A 79 -17.49 12.60 12.67
N PRO A 80 -18.76 12.47 13.11
CA PRO A 80 -19.56 13.60 13.61
C PRO A 80 -19.05 14.16 14.94
N ASP A 81 -18.25 13.38 15.69
CA ASP A 81 -17.66 13.78 16.97
C ASP A 81 -16.24 14.35 16.80
N ALA A 82 -15.80 14.59 15.56
CA ALA A 82 -14.53 15.25 15.26
C ALA A 82 -14.57 16.72 15.69
N HIS A 83 -14.35 16.98 16.97
CA HIS A 83 -14.04 18.32 17.46
C HIS A 83 -12.76 18.82 16.76
N ILE A 84 -12.77 20.07 16.31
CA ILE A 84 -11.67 20.74 15.57
C ILE A 84 -10.51 21.10 16.52
N GLU A 85 -10.09 20.14 17.34
CA GLU A 85 -8.97 20.27 18.27
C GLU A 85 -8.00 19.10 18.04
N GLY A 86 -7.16 19.25 17.04
CA GLY A 86 -6.06 18.32 16.80
C GLY A 86 -5.21 18.77 15.61
N LYS A 87 -3.92 18.97 15.83
CA LYS A 87 -2.96 19.13 14.72
C LYS A 87 -3.10 17.89 13.83
N HIS A 88 -3.46 18.10 12.56
CA HIS A 88 -3.57 17.05 11.55
C HIS A 88 -2.17 16.53 11.21
N GLY A 89 -1.58 15.73 12.11
CA GLY A 89 -0.33 15.03 11.85
C GLY A 89 -0.55 14.01 10.73
N ARG A 90 0.35 13.99 9.74
CA ARG A 90 0.34 12.96 8.69
C ARG A 90 0.66 11.61 9.35
N ILE A 91 -0.31 10.71 9.43
CA ILE A 91 -0.08 9.34 9.91
C ILE A 91 0.63 8.56 8.80
N THR A 92 1.74 7.90 9.14
CA THR A 92 2.47 7.02 8.23
C THR A 92 1.78 5.66 8.13
N HIS A 93 1.66 5.14 6.90
CA HIS A 93 1.09 3.81 6.65
C HIS A 93 1.92 2.95 5.68
N SER A 94 2.80 3.58 4.89
CA SER A 94 3.61 2.89 3.88
C SER A 94 4.69 1.96 4.46
N ASN A 95 5.21 2.27 5.65
CA ASN A 95 6.27 1.47 6.28
C ASN A 95 5.80 0.04 6.62
N THR A 96 4.53 -0.11 7.02
CA THR A 96 3.94 -1.40 7.40
C THR A 96 4.07 -2.43 6.28
N GLY A 97 3.77 -2.05 5.03
CA GLY A 97 3.86 -2.95 3.89
C GLY A 97 5.28 -3.41 3.59
N ALA A 98 6.24 -2.49 3.72
CA ALA A 98 7.66 -2.79 3.51
C ALA A 98 8.21 -3.75 4.57
N LEU A 99 7.85 -3.53 5.84
CA LEU A 99 8.25 -4.42 6.94
C LEU A 99 7.56 -5.79 6.84
N TRP A 100 6.29 -5.82 6.43
CA TRP A 100 5.58 -7.07 6.16
C TRP A 100 6.27 -7.88 5.07
N ALA A 101 6.63 -7.24 3.95
CA ALA A 101 7.36 -7.88 2.86
C ALA A 101 8.69 -8.49 3.36
N GLU A 102 9.43 -7.77 4.19
CA GLU A 102 10.67 -8.26 4.78
C GLU A 102 10.45 -9.50 5.65
N GLN A 103 9.50 -9.46 6.58
CA GLN A 103 9.21 -10.59 7.47
C GLN A 103 8.72 -11.79 6.66
N TYR A 104 7.69 -11.61 5.84
CA TYR A 104 7.05 -12.68 5.07
C TYR A 104 8.04 -13.39 4.14
N LEU A 105 8.86 -12.63 3.39
CA LEU A 105 9.80 -13.22 2.44
C LEU A 105 10.99 -13.87 3.12
N ARG A 106 11.47 -13.32 4.25
CA ARG A 106 12.52 -13.94 5.06
C ARG A 106 12.05 -15.30 5.60
N ASP A 107 10.84 -15.36 6.14
CA ASP A 107 10.27 -16.59 6.69
C ASP A 107 10.05 -17.66 5.61
N ARG A 108 9.70 -17.26 4.39
CA ARG A 108 9.39 -18.18 3.28
C ARG A 108 10.60 -18.61 2.45
N CYS A 109 11.60 -17.76 2.32
CA CYS A 109 12.69 -17.93 1.34
C CYS A 109 14.09 -17.68 1.91
N GLY A 110 14.23 -17.40 3.21
CA GLY A 110 15.51 -17.13 3.84
C GLY A 110 16.23 -15.93 3.23
N GLU A 111 17.52 -16.09 2.93
CA GLU A 111 18.36 -15.01 2.36
C GLU A 111 17.87 -14.53 0.99
N HIS A 112 17.34 -15.43 0.14
CA HIS A 112 16.78 -15.05 -1.16
C HIS A 112 15.60 -14.10 -1.01
N GLY A 113 14.77 -14.31 0.02
CA GLY A 113 13.65 -13.42 0.34
C GLY A 113 14.10 -12.02 0.73
N THR A 114 15.29 -11.88 1.32
CA THR A 114 15.83 -10.59 1.76
C THR A 114 16.16 -9.66 0.57
N ILE A 115 16.61 -10.20 -0.56
CA ILE A 115 16.87 -9.41 -1.77
C ILE A 115 15.55 -8.90 -2.35
N VAL A 116 14.55 -9.77 -2.45
CA VAL A 116 13.22 -9.42 -2.96
C VAL A 116 12.57 -8.35 -2.07
N ALA A 117 12.60 -8.58 -0.76
CA ALA A 117 12.07 -7.66 0.23
C ALA A 117 12.71 -6.27 0.13
N ARG A 118 14.00 -6.19 -0.21
CA ARG A 118 14.70 -4.89 -0.33
C ARG A 118 14.16 -4.05 -1.47
N VAL A 119 13.94 -4.65 -2.63
CA VAL A 119 13.33 -3.96 -3.78
C VAL A 119 11.90 -3.55 -3.42
N LEU A 120 11.11 -4.46 -2.86
CA LEU A 120 9.73 -4.16 -2.44
C LEU A 120 9.68 -3.04 -1.39
N ALA A 121 10.63 -2.98 -0.46
CA ALA A 121 10.71 -1.92 0.53
C ALA A 121 10.93 -0.55 -0.10
N TYR A 122 11.75 -0.44 -1.16
CA TYR A 122 11.88 0.82 -1.91
C TYR A 122 10.57 1.25 -2.56
N LEU A 123 9.89 0.31 -3.21
CA LEU A 123 8.63 0.59 -3.92
C LEU A 123 7.54 1.00 -2.92
N ILE A 124 7.34 0.16 -1.91
CA ILE A 124 6.28 0.32 -0.91
C ILE A 124 6.57 1.51 -0.01
N ALA A 125 7.72 1.64 0.64
CA ALA A 125 7.92 2.76 1.55
C ALA A 125 8.06 4.11 0.82
N GLY A 126 8.33 4.09 -0.49
CA GLY A 126 8.49 5.28 -1.32
C GLY A 126 7.19 5.83 -1.92
N HIS A 127 6.07 5.08 -1.98
CA HIS A 127 4.93 5.45 -2.84
C HIS A 127 4.25 6.80 -2.50
N HIS A 128 4.49 7.36 -1.30
CA HIS A 128 4.05 8.72 -0.93
C HIS A 128 5.17 9.74 -0.67
N ALA A 129 6.42 9.30 -0.64
CA ALA A 129 7.57 10.14 -0.28
C ALA A 129 8.59 10.30 -1.42
N GLY A 130 8.46 9.48 -2.47
CA GLY A 130 9.51 9.29 -3.47
C GLY A 130 10.53 8.22 -3.04
N LEU A 131 11.42 7.87 -3.98
CA LEU A 131 12.47 6.89 -3.75
C LEU A 131 13.65 7.53 -2.98
N ASP A 132 13.73 7.21 -1.68
CA ASP A 132 14.85 7.62 -0.82
C ASP A 132 16.13 6.81 -1.09
N ASN A 133 17.26 7.35 -0.63
CA ASN A 133 18.48 6.55 -0.48
C ASN A 133 18.32 5.50 0.63
N TRP A 134 18.95 4.33 0.47
CA TRP A 134 18.90 3.26 1.49
C TRP A 134 19.55 3.70 2.80
N ASN A 135 20.80 4.14 2.71
CA ASN A 135 21.60 4.60 3.85
C ASN A 135 21.27 6.05 4.15
N GLY A 136 20.99 6.37 5.41
CA GLY A 136 20.64 7.73 5.84
C GLY A 136 19.22 8.18 5.47
N GLY A 137 18.36 7.25 5.01
CA GLY A 137 16.97 7.52 4.62
C GLY A 137 16.06 6.34 4.96
N LEU A 138 15.78 5.49 3.97
CA LEU A 138 14.78 4.43 4.08
C LEU A 138 15.07 3.43 5.21
N SER A 139 16.31 2.96 5.34
CA SER A 139 16.64 1.96 6.37
C SER A 139 16.42 2.49 7.78
N SER A 140 16.75 3.75 8.06
CA SER A 140 16.51 4.38 9.36
C SER A 140 15.01 4.50 9.68
N ARG A 141 14.17 4.79 8.67
CA ARG A 141 12.70 4.82 8.84
C ARG A 141 12.12 3.44 9.16
N LEU A 142 12.60 2.39 8.50
CA LEU A 142 12.14 1.02 8.71
C LEU A 142 12.65 0.40 10.02
N LEU A 143 13.83 0.81 10.49
CA LEU A 143 14.44 0.29 11.72
C LEU A 143 13.90 0.93 13.01
N GLY A 144 13.08 1.98 12.93
CA GLY A 144 12.46 2.60 14.10
C GLY A 144 11.54 1.63 14.86
N SER A 145 11.54 1.71 16.20
CA SER A 145 10.64 0.91 17.06
C SER A 145 9.19 1.10 16.66
N ASP A 146 8.80 2.35 16.43
CA ASP A 146 7.43 2.73 16.13
C ASP A 146 6.94 1.99 14.87
N ALA A 147 7.76 1.90 13.81
CA ALA A 147 7.35 1.23 12.57
C ALA A 147 7.05 -0.27 12.76
N ARG A 148 7.73 -0.95 13.68
CA ARG A 148 7.46 -2.37 14.00
C ARG A 148 6.17 -2.52 14.78
N ASP A 149 5.90 -1.63 15.73
CA ASP A 149 4.66 -1.62 16.50
C ASP A 149 3.47 -1.30 15.57
N GLU A 150 3.63 -0.33 14.66
CA GLU A 150 2.63 -0.01 13.62
C GLU A 150 2.33 -1.21 12.71
N MET A 151 3.36 -1.98 12.32
CA MET A 151 3.16 -3.21 11.57
C MET A 151 2.40 -4.25 12.39
N ALA A 152 2.79 -4.48 13.65
CA ALA A 152 2.12 -5.45 14.52
C ALA A 152 0.64 -5.09 14.71
N GLU A 153 0.32 -3.80 14.93
CA GLU A 153 -1.06 -3.30 14.99
C GLU A 153 -1.85 -3.60 13.71
N ALA A 154 -1.25 -3.34 12.55
CA ALA A 154 -1.91 -3.56 11.27
C ALA A 154 -2.23 -5.03 11.02
N ILE A 155 -1.29 -5.94 11.34
CA ILE A 155 -1.49 -7.38 11.20
C ILE A 155 -2.51 -7.89 12.22
N ALA A 156 -2.47 -7.39 13.46
CA ALA A 156 -3.44 -7.72 14.51
C ALA A 156 -4.87 -7.26 14.17
N ALA A 157 -5.03 -6.23 13.32
CA ALA A 157 -6.34 -5.80 12.82
C ALA A 157 -7.01 -6.83 11.88
N GLY A 158 -6.29 -7.89 11.50
CA GLY A 158 -6.80 -9.02 10.72
C GLY A 158 -7.01 -8.75 9.22
N PRO A 159 -6.01 -8.26 8.47
CA PRO A 159 -6.08 -8.23 7.02
C PRO A 159 -6.38 -9.62 6.45
N PRO A 160 -7.12 -9.75 5.34
CA PRO A 160 -7.44 -11.04 4.74
C PRO A 160 -6.19 -11.85 4.40
N ALA A 161 -6.21 -13.17 4.65
CA ALA A 161 -5.07 -14.05 4.36
C ALA A 161 -4.63 -13.96 2.89
N THR A 162 -5.56 -13.78 1.96
CA THR A 162 -5.27 -13.58 0.52
C THR A 162 -4.45 -12.33 0.20
N VAL A 163 -4.45 -11.32 1.09
CA VAL A 163 -3.62 -10.11 0.97
C VAL A 163 -2.25 -10.37 1.61
N LEU A 164 -2.22 -10.93 2.82
CA LEU A 164 -0.97 -11.16 3.56
C LEU A 164 -0.11 -12.26 2.94
N GLN A 165 -0.74 -13.32 2.43
CA GLN A 165 -0.11 -14.54 1.95
C GLN A 165 -0.67 -14.88 0.56
N PRO A 166 -0.33 -14.09 -0.48
CA PRO A 166 -0.83 -14.34 -1.82
C PRO A 166 -0.37 -15.72 -2.33
N GLU A 167 -1.25 -16.43 -3.02
CA GLU A 167 -0.94 -17.73 -3.62
C GLU A 167 -0.03 -17.62 -4.85
N ALA A 168 0.09 -16.41 -5.41
CA ALA A 168 0.93 -16.14 -6.57
C ALA A 168 2.40 -16.49 -6.29
N ALA A 169 3.08 -17.04 -7.31
CA ALA A 169 4.52 -17.31 -7.20
C ALA A 169 5.30 -16.02 -6.95
N LEU A 170 6.29 -16.11 -6.06
CA LEU A 170 7.14 -15.00 -5.68
C LEU A 170 8.01 -14.51 -6.85
N PRO A 171 8.42 -13.23 -6.86
CA PRO A 171 9.33 -12.71 -7.85
C PRO A 171 10.67 -13.47 -7.84
N ASP A 172 11.23 -13.73 -9.03
CA ASP A 172 12.54 -14.36 -9.16
C ASP A 172 13.65 -13.31 -8.97
N PRO A 173 14.51 -13.42 -7.94
CA PRO A 173 15.62 -12.48 -7.74
C PRO A 173 16.57 -12.39 -8.94
N ARG A 174 16.62 -13.43 -9.79
CA ARG A 174 17.46 -13.46 -11.00
C ARG A 174 16.95 -12.54 -12.10
N SER A 175 15.70 -12.05 -12.01
CA SER A 175 15.13 -11.08 -12.95
C SER A 175 15.59 -9.64 -12.68
N ILE A 176 16.33 -9.39 -11.59
CA ILE A 176 16.85 -8.06 -11.29
C ILE A 176 17.94 -7.70 -12.31
N PRO A 177 17.81 -6.57 -13.04
CA PRO A 177 18.83 -6.14 -13.98
C PRO A 177 20.04 -5.62 -13.20
N VAL A 178 21.12 -6.42 -13.17
CA VAL A 178 22.41 -6.05 -12.56
C VAL A 178 23.37 -5.53 -13.63
N ASP A 179 24.18 -4.53 -13.25
CA ASP A 179 25.22 -3.98 -14.12
C ASP A 179 26.17 -5.10 -14.58
N GLY A 180 26.38 -5.21 -15.90
CA GLY A 180 27.11 -6.32 -16.55
C GLY A 180 26.24 -7.34 -17.29
N LYS A 181 24.91 -7.36 -17.05
CA LYS A 181 23.93 -8.10 -17.88
C LYS A 181 23.11 -7.19 -18.80
N THR A 182 23.10 -5.89 -18.53
CA THR A 182 22.45 -4.88 -19.36
C THR A 182 23.49 -3.95 -19.96
N THR A 183 23.30 -3.54 -21.22
CA THR A 183 24.17 -2.58 -21.92
C THR A 183 24.05 -1.15 -21.40
N THR A 184 23.08 -0.89 -20.52
CA THR A 184 22.78 0.43 -19.98
C THR A 184 23.29 0.54 -18.55
N ALA A 185 24.22 1.47 -18.31
CA ALA A 185 24.65 1.83 -16.97
C ALA A 185 23.43 2.31 -16.14
N GLY A 186 23.25 1.77 -14.94
CA GLY A 186 22.12 2.12 -14.08
C GLY A 186 20.82 1.38 -14.42
N GLY A 187 20.91 0.22 -15.08
CA GLY A 187 19.73 -0.61 -15.43
C GLY A 187 18.87 -0.96 -14.21
N PHE A 188 19.48 -1.29 -13.07
CA PHE A 188 18.77 -1.50 -11.81
C PHE A 188 17.95 -0.28 -11.38
N ALA A 189 18.58 0.89 -11.41
CA ALA A 189 17.97 2.13 -10.92
C ALA A 189 16.82 2.61 -11.83
N LEU A 190 16.92 2.37 -13.13
CA LEU A 190 15.83 2.60 -14.09
C LEU A 190 14.68 1.62 -13.85
N TRP A 191 14.99 0.34 -13.68
CA TRP A 191 14.01 -0.71 -13.45
C TRP A 191 13.19 -0.50 -12.17
N VAL A 192 13.83 -0.11 -11.07
CA VAL A 192 13.12 0.26 -9.82
C VAL A 192 12.21 1.47 -10.05
N ARG A 193 12.64 2.48 -10.83
CA ARG A 193 11.82 3.65 -11.15
C ARG A 193 10.62 3.31 -12.03
N MET A 194 10.78 2.38 -12.97
CA MET A 194 9.67 1.88 -13.80
C MET A 194 8.65 1.13 -12.94
N LEU A 195 9.10 0.22 -12.07
CA LEU A 195 8.22 -0.45 -11.11
C LEU A 195 7.51 0.53 -10.18
N PHE A 196 8.23 1.53 -9.67
CA PHE A 196 7.68 2.58 -8.83
C PHE A 196 6.59 3.37 -9.58
N SER A 197 6.83 3.70 -10.85
CA SER A 197 5.84 4.34 -11.70
C SER A 197 4.60 3.48 -11.89
N CYS A 198 4.75 2.16 -12.13
CA CYS A 198 3.61 1.25 -12.26
C CYS A 198 2.76 1.20 -11.00
N LEU A 199 3.40 1.17 -9.82
CA LEU A 199 2.70 1.19 -8.53
C LEU A 199 1.93 2.50 -8.32
N VAL A 200 2.61 3.64 -8.47
CA VAL A 200 2.01 4.97 -8.24
C VAL A 200 0.89 5.26 -9.23
N ASP A 201 1.06 4.89 -10.51
CA ASP A 201 0.03 5.07 -11.53
C ASP A 201 -1.21 4.20 -11.24
N ALA A 202 -1.00 2.94 -10.83
CA ALA A 202 -2.09 2.05 -10.46
C ALA A 202 -2.87 2.54 -9.23
N ASP A 203 -2.19 2.99 -8.17
CA ASP A 203 -2.79 3.59 -6.96
C ASP A 203 -3.60 4.85 -7.31
N PHE A 204 -3.03 5.72 -8.15
CA PHE A 204 -3.69 6.93 -8.59
C PHE A 204 -4.95 6.63 -9.42
N LEU A 205 -4.87 5.74 -10.41
CA LEU A 205 -5.99 5.41 -11.29
C LEU A 205 -7.15 4.76 -10.54
N ASP A 206 -6.86 3.88 -9.57
CA ASP A 206 -7.89 3.25 -8.75
C ASP A 206 -8.55 4.26 -7.78
N THR A 207 -7.73 5.13 -7.17
CA THR A 207 -8.23 6.24 -6.37
C THR A 207 -9.09 7.21 -7.20
N GLU A 208 -8.63 7.58 -8.39
CA GLU A 208 -9.35 8.49 -9.30
C GLU A 208 -10.68 7.89 -9.74
N SER A 209 -10.71 6.61 -10.14
CA SER A 209 -11.95 5.90 -10.49
C SER A 209 -12.96 5.96 -9.33
N PHE A 210 -12.50 5.67 -8.11
CA PHE A 210 -13.34 5.80 -6.93
C PHE A 210 -13.77 7.24 -6.65
N MET A 211 -12.98 8.26 -6.95
CA MET A 211 -13.37 9.65 -6.73
C MET A 211 -14.33 10.17 -7.81
N ASP A 212 -14.11 9.82 -9.08
CA ASP A 212 -14.82 10.36 -10.24
C ASP A 212 -16.23 9.77 -10.47
N GLU A 213 -16.52 8.56 -9.97
CA GLU A 213 -17.90 8.06 -9.91
C GLU A 213 -18.88 9.09 -9.27
N ALA A 214 -18.39 9.98 -8.40
CA ALA A 214 -19.17 11.03 -7.75
C ALA A 214 -19.43 12.22 -8.67
N ARG A 215 -18.52 12.49 -9.62
CA ARG A 215 -18.72 13.51 -10.65
C ARG A 215 -19.71 13.03 -11.71
N GLY A 216 -19.71 11.72 -11.99
CA GLY A 216 -20.70 11.09 -12.87
C GLY A 216 -22.13 11.24 -12.36
N GLN A 217 -22.37 10.96 -11.07
CA GLN A 217 -23.70 11.07 -10.46
C GLN A 217 -24.26 12.51 -10.44
N ARG A 218 -23.39 13.54 -10.31
CA ARG A 218 -23.79 14.96 -10.34
C ARG A 218 -24.15 15.50 -11.73
N ARG A 219 -23.81 14.80 -12.82
CA ARG A 219 -24.10 15.24 -14.20
C ARG A 219 -25.40 14.66 -14.76
N SER A 220 -26.01 13.74 -14.04
CA SER A 220 -27.28 13.08 -14.38
C SER A 220 -28.51 13.70 -13.68
N GLY A 221 -28.36 14.90 -13.10
CA GLY A 221 -29.44 15.68 -12.47
C GLY A 221 -29.82 16.91 -13.27
#